data_AF-A0A517WDC3-F1
#
_entry.id   AF-A0A517WDC3-F1
#
_cell.length_a   1.000
_cell.length_b   1.000
_cell.length_c   1.000
_cell.angle_alpha   90.00
_cell.angle_beta   90.00
_cell.angle_gamma   90.00
#
_symmetry.space_group_name_H-M   'P 1'
#
loop_
_entity.id
_entity.type
_entity.pdbx_description
1 polymer ?
#
loop_
_entity_poly.entity_id
_entity_poly.type
_entity_poly.pdbx_seq_one_letter_code
_entity_poly.pdbx_strand_id
1 'polypeptide(L)'
;MNRMLVSIGWSLAWISALLFGLEGHVQADEVMLYDGKKINGQIRSITADSLTVEVGKQQQKVNLFDVTSYKFVEPALPQNVSQLLIDGEKPSYTSGPRTAKIKLRKGYHRFTLPYYHTLGVAKLEIKMSGPGIKNAEVPREMLSRVTDQVRKISTREYRVDQAGFRLPVEVKQPQRYVAYRLMEWTDPAAVKSILDLRYLSVKKYGASPRLALLTKRSAIHFGIIYEGLIKIPQDGEYTFSIDTDKNSKAQFYLGAFPRELYRKSQGKKESSWKLAFDQNGKLTGKLKQWDANGVVMTLPLASQDVDVQLQPDVIQEVWHQAEGISQPGSSERKGESKTEDTAYIRTNDGKVHRVTGEVVSMDSQSLRFLYQGEEREVKQDRVVGLVLHKKRTEKKNSLKLISLIRLVGGSQLPGVVSSTDPTQLTIDLPGGAKLSVSNEDLESVKTINARSVSLTEIIPETVTEVPFFNQVFPYQINRSFNGKELQIGKQLFSKGLCVHAKTILVYRLDRQFERFTVTPGLQHGTGDSGNVAVTVSADGKTLFENQAFTSQTQQGPLNLDVSGCQQLTLTVDFGQQQNVGDRFVWGSPQLIRASPQGLAVSKK
;
A
#
# COMPACT_ATOMS: atom_id res chain seq x y z
N MET A 1 65.28 -28.49 30.65
CA MET A 1 64.56 -28.21 31.92
C MET A 1 63.43 -27.23 31.65
N ASN A 2 62.19 -27.70 31.85
CA ASN A 2 60.92 -26.96 32.04
C ASN A 2 60.59 -25.73 31.17
N ARG A 3 59.59 -25.87 30.28
CA ARG A 3 58.19 -25.59 30.65
C ARG A 3 57.20 -26.11 29.59
N MET A 4 56.14 -26.74 30.12
CA MET A 4 55.01 -27.35 29.42
C MET A 4 54.13 -26.31 28.71
N LEU A 5 53.63 -26.68 27.53
CA LEU A 5 52.33 -26.25 27.02
C LEU A 5 51.64 -27.50 26.48
N VAL A 6 50.63 -27.94 27.23
CA VAL A 6 49.78 -29.09 26.91
C VAL A 6 48.73 -28.62 25.90
N SER A 7 48.78 -29.16 24.68
CA SER A 7 47.65 -29.13 23.76
C SER A 7 46.70 -30.27 24.11
N ILE A 8 45.47 -29.95 24.50
CA ILE A 8 44.41 -30.94 24.66
C ILE A 8 43.52 -30.84 23.43
N GLY A 9 43.66 -31.84 22.55
CA GLY A 9 42.71 -32.11 21.47
C GLY A 9 41.47 -32.81 22.00
N TRP A 10 40.32 -32.48 21.42
CA TRP A 10 39.09 -33.26 21.55
C TRP A 10 38.50 -33.54 20.15
N SER A 11 38.59 -34.81 19.78
CA SER A 11 37.61 -35.64 19.06
C SER A 11 36.96 -35.13 17.76
N LEU A 12 37.38 -35.78 16.65
CA LEU A 12 36.55 -36.03 15.46
C LEU A 12 35.32 -36.88 15.82
N ALA A 13 34.15 -36.52 15.28
CA ALA A 13 33.08 -37.46 14.96
C ALA A 13 32.03 -36.81 14.02
N TRP A 14 32.08 -37.21 12.74
CA TRP A 14 30.97 -37.27 11.76
C TRP A 14 30.34 -35.95 11.26
N ILE A 15 30.93 -35.36 10.21
CA ILE A 15 30.19 -34.53 9.25
C ILE A 15 29.62 -35.48 8.18
N SER A 16 28.34 -35.83 8.31
CA SER A 16 27.58 -36.34 7.16
C SER A 16 27.19 -35.15 6.30
N ALA A 17 27.63 -35.16 5.05
CA ALA A 17 27.33 -34.15 4.06
C ALA A 17 25.82 -34.05 3.82
N LEU A 18 25.20 -32.96 4.27
CA LEU A 18 23.94 -32.49 3.72
C LEU A 18 24.27 -31.61 2.51
N LEU A 19 24.10 -32.19 1.33
CA LEU A 19 23.78 -31.46 0.11
C LEU A 19 22.55 -30.60 0.38
N PHE A 20 22.76 -29.35 0.78
CA PHE A 20 21.73 -28.33 0.67
C PHE A 20 21.55 -28.06 -0.82
N GLY A 21 20.49 -28.64 -1.38
CA GLY A 21 19.89 -28.12 -2.59
C GLY A 21 19.64 -26.63 -2.39
N LEU A 22 20.13 -25.83 -3.33
CA LEU A 22 19.76 -24.43 -3.50
C LEU A 22 18.27 -24.38 -3.85
N GLU A 23 17.40 -24.53 -2.85
CA GLU A 23 16.02 -24.09 -2.96
C GLU A 23 16.06 -22.57 -3.04
N GLY A 24 15.93 -22.05 -4.25
CA GLY A 24 15.65 -20.63 -4.45
C GLY A 24 14.46 -20.27 -3.59
N HIS A 25 14.62 -19.29 -2.70
CA HIS A 25 13.53 -18.77 -1.89
C HIS A 25 12.41 -18.25 -2.81
N VAL A 26 11.42 -19.10 -3.09
CA VAL A 26 10.16 -18.66 -3.69
C VAL A 26 9.48 -17.81 -2.62
N GLN A 27 9.44 -16.50 -2.82
CA GLN A 27 8.64 -15.63 -1.96
C GLN A 27 7.18 -16.11 -2.02
N ALA A 28 6.56 -16.28 -0.86
CA ALA A 28 5.22 -16.83 -0.73
C ALA A 28 4.31 -15.75 -0.16
N ASP A 29 3.05 -15.67 -0.62
CA ASP A 29 2.10 -14.70 -0.10
C ASP A 29 2.00 -14.84 1.42
N GLU A 30 1.81 -13.71 2.09
CA GLU A 30 1.83 -13.66 3.54
C GLU A 30 0.44 -13.38 4.05
N VAL A 31 -0.09 -14.30 4.85
CA VAL A 31 -1.34 -14.15 5.58
C VAL A 31 -1.01 -14.03 7.07
N MET A 32 -1.35 -12.90 7.67
CA MET A 32 -1.19 -12.63 9.09
C MET A 32 -2.48 -12.95 9.83
N LEU A 33 -2.39 -13.78 10.87
CA LEU A 33 -3.51 -14.15 11.71
C LEU A 33 -3.63 -13.22 12.93
N TYR A 34 -4.76 -13.29 13.62
CA TYR A 34 -5.04 -12.48 14.82
C TYR A 34 -4.09 -12.75 15.99
N ASP A 35 -3.52 -13.96 16.08
CA ASP A 35 -2.58 -14.37 17.13
C ASP A 35 -1.11 -14.06 16.77
N GLY A 36 -0.88 -13.34 15.67
CA GLY A 36 0.45 -13.01 15.18
C GLY A 36 1.14 -14.12 14.40
N LYS A 37 0.52 -15.30 14.24
CA LYS A 37 1.04 -16.33 13.34
C LYS A 37 0.94 -15.88 11.90
N LYS A 38 1.89 -16.38 11.12
CA LYS A 38 2.02 -16.06 9.70
C LYS A 38 1.95 -17.34 8.89
N ILE A 39 1.07 -17.37 7.90
CA ILE A 39 1.01 -18.42 6.88
C ILE A 39 1.71 -17.87 5.65
N ASN A 40 2.75 -18.57 5.19
CA ASN A 40 3.46 -18.26 3.95
C ASN A 40 3.07 -19.31 2.91
N GLY A 41 2.37 -18.91 1.85
CA GLY A 41 1.94 -19.82 0.78
C GLY A 41 1.22 -19.07 -0.33
N GLN A 42 0.89 -19.72 -1.44
CA GLN A 42 0.19 -19.06 -2.55
C GLN A 42 -1.31 -18.95 -2.29
N ILE A 43 -1.86 -17.74 -2.30
CA ILE A 43 -3.32 -17.54 -2.19
C ILE A 43 -3.97 -18.00 -3.49
N ARG A 44 -4.90 -18.95 -3.40
CA ARG A 44 -5.60 -19.56 -4.54
C ARG A 44 -6.98 -19.02 -4.77
N SER A 45 -7.70 -18.68 -3.70
CA SER A 45 -9.02 -18.08 -3.79
C SER A 45 -9.33 -17.26 -2.54
N ILE A 46 -10.18 -16.26 -2.71
CA ILE A 46 -10.71 -15.42 -1.64
C ILE A 46 -12.23 -15.36 -1.80
N THR A 47 -12.92 -15.59 -0.71
CA THR A 47 -14.38 -15.46 -0.58
C THR A 47 -14.67 -14.47 0.54
N ALA A 48 -15.94 -14.10 0.71
CA ALA A 48 -16.36 -13.21 1.80
C ALA A 48 -15.98 -13.76 3.20
N ASP A 49 -15.92 -15.08 3.36
CA ASP A 49 -15.73 -15.73 4.68
C ASP A 49 -14.38 -16.45 4.83
N SER A 50 -13.68 -16.73 3.73
CA SER A 50 -12.49 -17.60 3.78
C SER A 50 -11.50 -17.34 2.67
N LEU A 51 -10.27 -17.75 2.94
CA LEU A 51 -9.12 -17.66 2.06
C LEU A 51 -8.47 -19.04 1.95
N THR A 52 -8.18 -19.50 0.72
CA THR A 52 -7.47 -20.76 0.50
C THR A 52 -6.01 -20.47 0.14
N VAL A 53 -5.07 -20.96 0.95
CA VAL A 53 -3.63 -20.83 0.76
C VAL A 53 -3.03 -22.18 0.42
N GLU A 54 -2.23 -22.27 -0.63
CA GLU A 54 -1.40 -23.44 -0.91
C GLU A 54 -0.03 -23.28 -0.25
N VAL A 55 0.29 -24.19 0.66
CA VAL A 55 1.57 -24.26 1.38
C VAL A 55 2.27 -25.54 0.94
N GLY A 56 3.29 -25.40 0.09
CA GLY A 56 3.94 -26.55 -0.55
C GLY A 56 2.98 -27.31 -1.47
N LYS A 57 2.66 -28.56 -1.15
CA LYS A 57 1.69 -29.40 -1.90
C LYS A 57 0.31 -29.47 -1.22
N GLN A 58 0.13 -28.81 -0.08
CA GLN A 58 -1.11 -28.86 0.69
C GLN A 58 -1.90 -27.56 0.52
N GLN A 59 -3.23 -27.67 0.55
CA GLN A 59 -4.11 -26.52 0.62
C GLN A 59 -4.67 -26.36 2.03
N GLN A 60 -4.57 -25.14 2.56
CA GLN A 60 -5.11 -24.75 3.84
C GLN A 60 -6.22 -23.72 3.60
N LYS A 61 -7.43 -24.02 4.09
CA LYS A 61 -8.54 -23.07 4.13
C LYS A 61 -8.50 -22.32 5.46
N VAL A 62 -8.45 -21.00 5.39
CA VAL A 62 -8.34 -20.09 6.54
C VAL A 62 -9.60 -19.24 6.59
N ASN A 63 -10.18 -19.08 7.78
CA ASN A 63 -11.32 -18.19 7.99
C ASN A 63 -10.86 -16.74 7.89
N LEU A 64 -11.51 -15.93 7.05
CA LEU A 64 -11.15 -14.52 6.87
C LEU A 64 -11.33 -13.72 8.17
N PHE A 65 -12.23 -14.16 9.05
CA PHE A 65 -12.39 -13.58 10.38
C PHE A 65 -11.12 -13.70 11.24
N ASP A 66 -10.32 -14.75 11.08
CA ASP A 66 -9.07 -14.93 11.83
C ASP A 66 -7.88 -14.21 11.17
N VAL A 67 -8.05 -13.69 9.95
CA VAL A 67 -7.00 -13.00 9.18
C VAL A 67 -7.04 -11.50 9.48
N THR A 68 -5.91 -10.92 9.92
CA THR A 68 -5.77 -9.48 10.19
C THR A 68 -5.24 -8.71 8.98
N SER A 69 -4.40 -9.36 8.17
CA SER A 69 -3.96 -8.83 6.90
C SER A 69 -3.45 -9.95 6.02
N TYR A 70 -3.46 -9.72 4.72
CA TYR A 70 -2.74 -10.53 3.78
C TYR A 70 -2.16 -9.66 2.68
N LYS A 71 -1.01 -10.05 2.19
CA LYS A 71 -0.40 -9.44 1.02
C LYS A 71 0.00 -10.54 0.06
N PHE A 72 -0.25 -10.27 -1.21
CA PHE A 72 0.29 -11.07 -2.27
C PHE A 72 1.78 -10.70 -2.34
N VAL A 73 2.61 -11.55 -1.74
CA VAL A 73 4.06 -11.39 -1.85
C VAL A 73 4.41 -12.18 -3.07
N GLU A 74 4.58 -11.44 -4.15
CA GLU A 74 4.85 -12.09 -5.41
C GLU A 74 6.13 -12.90 -5.28
N PRO A 75 6.12 -14.18 -5.69
CA PRO A 75 7.33 -14.97 -5.74
C PRO A 75 8.38 -14.18 -6.50
N ALA A 76 9.62 -14.16 -6.00
CA ALA A 76 10.77 -13.79 -6.82
C ALA A 76 10.57 -14.53 -8.15
N LEU A 77 10.35 -13.79 -9.23
CA LEU A 77 10.03 -14.41 -10.51
C LEU A 77 11.11 -15.45 -10.76
N PRO A 78 10.77 -16.73 -11.03
CA PRO A 78 11.80 -17.66 -11.42
C PRO A 78 12.53 -17.03 -12.61
N GLN A 79 13.86 -17.12 -12.64
CA GLN A 79 14.73 -16.36 -13.56
C GLN A 79 14.29 -16.42 -15.03
N ASN A 80 13.49 -17.42 -15.39
CA ASN A 80 12.97 -17.69 -16.71
C ASN A 80 11.68 -16.91 -17.09
N VAL A 81 10.95 -16.24 -16.19
CA VAL A 81 9.69 -15.55 -16.53
C VAL A 81 9.93 -14.16 -17.11
N SER A 82 10.56 -13.26 -16.34
CA SER A 82 11.06 -11.95 -16.79
C SER A 82 12.56 -11.92 -16.56
N GLN A 83 13.30 -12.40 -17.55
CA GLN A 83 14.74 -12.57 -17.42
C GLN A 83 15.45 -11.24 -17.65
N LEU A 84 16.09 -10.71 -16.61
CA LEU A 84 17.04 -9.61 -16.72
C LEU A 84 18.27 -10.10 -17.50
N LEU A 85 18.36 -9.71 -18.76
CA LEU A 85 19.43 -10.14 -19.66
C LEU A 85 20.64 -9.20 -19.58
N ILE A 86 20.41 -7.88 -19.53
CA ILE A 86 21.47 -6.89 -19.35
C ILE A 86 21.08 -5.98 -18.18
N ASP A 87 21.93 -5.97 -17.15
CA ASP A 87 21.79 -5.07 -16.01
C ASP A 87 22.77 -3.90 -16.14
N GLY A 88 22.28 -2.72 -16.54
CA GLY A 88 23.08 -1.51 -16.65
C GLY A 88 23.21 -0.69 -15.38
N GLU A 89 22.60 -1.10 -14.27
CA GLU A 89 22.72 -0.42 -12.97
C GLU A 89 24.08 -0.65 -12.30
N LYS A 90 24.59 -1.88 -12.37
CA LYS A 90 25.85 -2.26 -11.73
C LYS A 90 27.03 -1.50 -12.32
N PRO A 91 28.00 -1.00 -11.54
CA PRO A 91 29.21 -0.40 -12.08
C PRO A 91 29.92 -1.38 -13.02
N SER A 92 30.25 -0.93 -14.23
CA SER A 92 31.11 -1.66 -15.16
C SER A 92 32.32 -0.78 -15.42
N TYR A 93 33.41 -1.08 -14.73
CA TYR A 93 34.69 -0.42 -14.94
C TYR A 93 35.41 -1.14 -16.08
N THR A 94 34.95 -0.94 -17.32
CA THR A 94 35.66 -1.26 -18.57
C THR A 94 34.78 -0.80 -19.74
N SER A 95 35.27 0.16 -20.52
CA SER A 95 34.55 0.92 -21.55
C SER A 95 34.18 0.06 -22.77
N GLY A 96 32.95 -0.44 -22.80
CA GLY A 96 32.36 -1.13 -23.95
C GLY A 96 30.87 -1.37 -23.74
N PRO A 97 30.12 -1.72 -24.80
CA PRO A 97 28.71 -2.01 -24.66
C PRO A 97 28.50 -3.28 -23.83
N ARG A 98 27.47 -3.28 -22.98
CA ARG A 98 27.11 -4.47 -22.19
C ARG A 98 26.49 -5.50 -23.12
N THR A 99 26.90 -6.75 -23.00
CA THR A 99 26.40 -7.84 -23.86
C THR A 99 25.87 -9.00 -23.05
N ALA A 100 24.92 -9.71 -23.62
CA ALA A 100 24.39 -10.92 -23.02
C ALA A 100 23.78 -11.86 -24.09
N LYS A 101 23.92 -13.16 -23.84
CA LYS A 101 23.49 -14.24 -24.74
C LYS A 101 22.22 -14.90 -24.23
N ILE A 102 21.35 -15.31 -25.15
CA ILE A 102 20.12 -16.04 -24.83
C ILE A 102 19.72 -16.97 -25.98
N LYS A 103 19.21 -18.15 -25.64
CA LYS A 103 18.62 -19.09 -26.62
C LYS A 103 17.14 -18.79 -26.81
N LEU A 104 16.72 -18.54 -28.04
CA LEU A 104 15.34 -18.18 -28.39
C LEU A 104 14.80 -19.11 -29.48
N ARG A 105 13.59 -19.63 -29.29
CA ARG A 105 12.83 -20.27 -30.36
C ARG A 105 12.26 -19.21 -31.32
N LYS A 106 12.06 -19.58 -32.58
CA LYS A 106 11.38 -18.80 -33.61
C LYS A 106 10.01 -18.38 -33.14
N GLY A 107 9.66 -17.11 -33.35
CA GLY A 107 8.38 -16.54 -32.95
C GLY A 107 8.53 -15.21 -32.21
N TYR A 108 7.47 -14.74 -31.58
CA TYR A 108 7.46 -13.45 -30.89
C TYR A 108 7.91 -13.59 -29.44
N HIS A 109 8.83 -12.73 -29.01
CA HIS A 109 9.29 -12.66 -27.63
C HIS A 109 9.02 -11.27 -27.07
N ARG A 110 8.30 -11.19 -25.95
CA ARG A 110 8.07 -9.92 -25.26
C ARG A 110 9.38 -9.45 -24.62
N PHE A 111 9.60 -8.14 -24.64
CA PHE A 111 10.75 -7.52 -24.00
C PHE A 111 10.34 -6.22 -23.31
N THR A 112 11.14 -5.81 -22.33
CA THR A 112 11.04 -4.49 -21.69
C THR A 112 12.43 -3.88 -21.59
N LEU A 113 12.56 -2.61 -21.98
CA LEU A 113 13.80 -1.84 -21.95
C LEU A 113 13.53 -0.51 -21.22
N PRO A 114 13.66 -0.46 -19.88
CA PRO A 114 13.75 0.80 -19.16
C PRO A 114 15.11 1.46 -19.40
N TYR A 115 15.09 2.79 -19.51
CA TYR A 115 16.24 3.65 -19.68
C TYR A 115 16.00 4.95 -18.93
N TYR A 116 17.03 5.52 -18.30
CA TYR A 116 16.99 6.88 -17.80
C TYR A 116 18.31 7.61 -17.98
N HIS A 117 18.23 8.93 -18.03
CA HIS A 117 19.36 9.82 -18.20
C HIS A 117 19.26 11.02 -17.26
N THR A 118 20.36 11.36 -16.61
CA THR A 118 20.40 12.44 -15.62
C THR A 118 21.09 13.70 -16.12
N LEU A 119 22.21 13.62 -16.84
CA LEU A 119 23.05 14.78 -17.17
C LEU A 119 23.86 14.59 -18.46
N GLY A 120 24.05 15.67 -19.22
CA GLY A 120 24.90 15.68 -20.41
C GLY A 120 24.19 15.22 -21.69
N VAL A 121 24.95 14.60 -22.60
CA VAL A 121 24.42 14.10 -23.88
C VAL A 121 24.04 12.63 -23.73
N ALA A 122 22.74 12.38 -23.76
CA ALA A 122 22.18 11.03 -23.68
C ALA A 122 22.67 10.15 -24.85
N LYS A 123 23.02 8.90 -24.53
CA LYS A 123 23.27 7.83 -25.51
C LYS A 123 22.47 6.59 -25.15
N LEU A 124 21.83 6.00 -26.16
CA LEU A 124 21.22 4.68 -26.12
C LEU A 124 21.36 4.03 -27.50
N GLU A 125 22.15 2.97 -27.58
CA GLU A 125 22.25 2.11 -28.76
C GLU A 125 21.99 0.67 -28.34
N ILE A 126 21.11 -0.03 -29.07
CA ILE A 126 20.86 -1.46 -28.85
C ILE A 126 21.09 -2.22 -30.15
N LYS A 127 21.91 -3.26 -30.06
CA LYS A 127 22.24 -4.14 -31.17
C LYS A 127 21.89 -5.58 -30.85
N MET A 128 21.67 -6.37 -31.89
CA MET A 128 21.54 -7.81 -31.79
C MET A 128 22.34 -8.55 -32.87
N SER A 129 22.79 -9.75 -32.53
CA SER A 129 23.35 -10.72 -33.47
C SER A 129 22.77 -12.10 -33.20
N GLY A 130 22.78 -12.97 -34.21
CA GLY A 130 22.26 -14.33 -34.13
C GLY A 130 22.21 -15.00 -35.51
N PRO A 131 21.54 -16.16 -35.65
CA PRO A 131 21.36 -16.82 -36.94
C PRO A 131 20.82 -15.87 -38.01
N GLY A 132 21.58 -15.65 -39.08
CA GLY A 132 21.22 -14.74 -40.17
C GLY A 132 21.29 -13.24 -39.86
N ILE A 133 21.70 -12.84 -38.65
CA ILE A 133 21.78 -11.43 -38.23
C ILE A 133 23.21 -11.10 -37.80
N LYS A 134 23.90 -10.28 -38.59
CA LYS A 134 25.21 -9.70 -38.23
C LYS A 134 24.99 -8.52 -37.30
N ASN A 135 25.80 -8.42 -36.23
CA ASN A 135 25.70 -7.41 -35.16
C ASN A 135 25.25 -6.01 -35.65
N ALA A 136 23.95 -5.73 -35.54
CA ALA A 136 23.31 -4.55 -36.10
C ALA A 136 22.22 -4.03 -35.16
N GLU A 137 21.73 -2.81 -35.40
CA GLU A 137 20.52 -2.31 -34.72
C GLU A 137 19.38 -3.32 -34.87
N VAL A 138 18.56 -3.49 -33.82
CA VAL A 138 17.42 -4.40 -33.86
C VAL A 138 16.50 -4.01 -35.04
N PRO A 139 16.34 -4.86 -36.07
CA PRO A 139 15.63 -4.47 -37.27
C PRO A 139 14.18 -4.08 -37.00
N ARG A 140 13.73 -2.96 -37.58
CA ARG A 140 12.39 -2.38 -37.33
C ARG A 140 11.25 -3.35 -37.65
N GLU A 141 11.44 -4.24 -38.61
CA GLU A 141 10.50 -5.28 -39.04
C GLU A 141 10.37 -6.42 -38.04
N MET A 142 11.35 -6.60 -37.14
CA MET A 142 11.27 -7.55 -36.03
C MET A 142 10.52 -6.96 -34.84
N LEU A 143 10.33 -5.65 -34.79
CA LEU A 143 9.73 -4.94 -33.67
C LEU A 143 8.22 -4.80 -33.83
N SER A 144 7.47 -5.25 -32.84
CA SER A 144 6.00 -5.15 -32.80
C SER A 144 5.51 -4.64 -31.45
N ARG A 145 4.29 -4.08 -31.43
CA ARG A 145 3.65 -3.57 -30.23
C ARG A 145 3.19 -4.72 -29.33
N VAL A 146 3.31 -4.54 -28.01
CA VAL A 146 2.57 -5.38 -27.05
C VAL A 146 1.09 -4.95 -27.08
N THR A 147 0.22 -5.88 -27.47
CA THR A 147 -1.24 -5.72 -27.47
C THR A 147 -1.83 -6.12 -26.13
N ASP A 148 -3.09 -5.76 -25.87
CA ASP A 148 -3.78 -6.16 -24.62
C ASP A 148 -3.92 -7.68 -24.50
N GLN A 149 -4.02 -8.39 -25.63
CA GLN A 149 -3.95 -9.85 -25.66
C GLN A 149 -2.63 -10.34 -25.03
N VAL A 150 -1.49 -9.75 -25.42
CA VAL A 150 -0.17 -10.12 -24.91
C VAL A 150 0.00 -9.70 -23.45
N ARG A 151 -0.57 -8.55 -23.05
CA ARG A 151 -0.53 -8.10 -21.63
C ARG A 151 -1.28 -9.06 -20.71
N LYS A 152 -2.34 -9.70 -21.19
CA LYS A 152 -3.15 -10.67 -20.45
C LYS A 152 -2.54 -12.08 -20.38
N ILE A 153 -1.41 -12.33 -21.04
CA ILE A 153 -0.72 -13.62 -20.93
C ILE A 153 -0.21 -13.80 -19.51
N SER A 154 -0.65 -14.87 -18.84
CA SER A 154 -0.20 -15.23 -17.50
C SER A 154 1.31 -15.38 -17.46
N THR A 155 1.94 -14.94 -16.37
CA THR A 155 3.39 -15.08 -16.14
C THR A 155 3.87 -16.54 -16.24
N ARG A 156 3.00 -17.51 -15.93
CA ARG A 156 3.28 -18.96 -16.04
C ARG A 156 3.44 -19.46 -17.48
N GLU A 157 2.94 -18.72 -18.46
CA GLU A 157 3.08 -19.08 -19.87
C GLU A 157 4.48 -18.73 -20.43
N TYR A 158 5.24 -17.89 -19.73
CA TYR A 158 6.62 -17.58 -20.10
C TYR A 158 7.54 -18.70 -19.65
N ARG A 159 7.86 -19.59 -20.58
CA ARG A 159 8.57 -20.85 -20.31
C ARG A 159 9.86 -20.96 -21.11
N VAL A 160 10.71 -21.87 -20.63
CA VAL A 160 11.94 -22.32 -21.28
C VAL A 160 11.80 -23.83 -21.50
N ASP A 161 12.19 -24.32 -22.67
CA ASP A 161 12.16 -25.75 -22.97
C ASP A 161 13.32 -26.51 -22.32
N GLN A 162 13.32 -27.83 -22.45
CA GLN A 162 14.35 -28.70 -21.87
C GLN A 162 15.78 -28.39 -22.38
N ALA A 163 15.91 -27.75 -23.55
CA ALA A 163 17.20 -27.38 -24.13
C ALA A 163 17.66 -25.96 -23.72
N GLY A 164 16.89 -25.28 -22.86
CA GLY A 164 17.19 -23.94 -22.39
C GLY A 164 16.75 -22.83 -23.34
N PHE A 165 15.95 -23.13 -24.37
CA PHE A 165 15.41 -22.10 -25.26
C PHE A 165 14.14 -21.49 -24.68
N ARG A 166 14.08 -20.16 -24.65
CA ARG A 166 12.83 -19.45 -24.36
C ARG A 166 11.81 -19.75 -25.45
N LEU A 167 10.59 -20.09 -25.05
CA LEU A 167 9.45 -20.29 -25.94
C LEU A 167 8.80 -18.95 -26.32
N PRO A 168 8.29 -18.80 -27.55
CA PRO A 168 7.63 -17.57 -27.98
C PRO A 168 6.24 -17.46 -27.36
N VAL A 169 5.69 -16.24 -27.38
CA VAL A 169 4.27 -16.00 -27.10
C VAL A 169 3.45 -16.03 -28.39
N GLU A 170 2.20 -16.47 -28.29
CA GLU A 170 1.27 -16.43 -29.40
C GLU A 170 0.78 -14.99 -29.65
N VAL A 171 0.87 -14.54 -30.90
CA VAL A 171 0.45 -13.19 -31.31
C VAL A 171 -0.43 -13.32 -32.55
N LYS A 172 -1.74 -13.13 -32.37
CA LYS A 172 -2.73 -13.29 -33.44
C LYS A 172 -2.65 -12.18 -34.47
N GLN A 173 -2.51 -10.93 -34.00
CA GLN A 173 -2.47 -9.74 -34.85
C GLN A 173 -1.32 -8.83 -34.42
N PRO A 174 -0.12 -8.98 -35.01
CA PRO A 174 1.01 -8.13 -34.69
C PRO A 174 0.76 -6.70 -35.16
N GLN A 175 0.93 -5.73 -34.26
CA GLN A 175 0.85 -4.31 -34.61
C GLN A 175 2.26 -3.74 -34.78
N ARG A 176 2.44 -2.81 -35.73
CA ARG A 176 3.73 -2.14 -35.95
C ARG A 176 4.11 -1.26 -34.76
N TYR A 177 5.42 -1.12 -34.58
CA TYR A 177 6.08 -0.21 -33.63
C TYR A 177 5.95 -0.62 -32.16
N VAL A 178 7.03 -0.44 -31.40
CA VAL A 178 7.07 -0.74 -29.96
C VAL A 178 6.39 0.37 -29.19
N ALA A 179 5.69 0.04 -28.10
CA ALA A 179 5.13 1.06 -27.23
C ALA A 179 6.23 1.68 -26.39
N TYR A 180 6.10 2.96 -26.06
CA TYR A 180 6.96 3.61 -25.09
C TYR A 180 6.18 4.51 -24.14
N ARG A 181 6.77 4.72 -22.97
CA ARG A 181 6.33 5.69 -21.98
C ARG A 181 7.50 6.61 -21.66
N LEU A 182 7.29 7.92 -21.76
CA LEU A 182 8.26 8.96 -21.44
C LEU A 182 7.91 9.60 -20.10
N MET A 183 8.90 9.70 -19.22
CA MET A 183 8.84 10.41 -17.96
C MET A 183 9.90 11.51 -17.94
N GLU A 184 9.58 12.65 -17.33
CA GLU A 184 10.50 13.76 -17.13
C GLU A 184 10.35 14.23 -15.67
N TRP A 185 11.45 14.67 -15.07
CA TRP A 185 11.47 15.18 -13.70
C TRP A 185 12.44 16.35 -13.56
N THR A 186 12.27 17.13 -12.49
CA THR A 186 13.09 18.32 -12.21
C THR A 186 14.02 18.10 -11.02
N ASP A 187 13.56 17.42 -9.96
CA ASP A 187 14.36 17.10 -8.78
C ASP A 187 15.38 15.99 -9.08
N PRO A 188 16.70 16.27 -9.09
CA PRO A 188 17.72 15.27 -9.36
C PRO A 188 17.70 14.08 -8.39
N ALA A 189 17.14 14.23 -7.18
CA ALA A 189 17.04 13.16 -6.20
C ALA A 189 15.89 12.17 -6.46
N ALA A 190 14.98 12.50 -7.38
CA ALA A 190 13.78 11.70 -7.67
C ALA A 190 14.08 10.33 -8.30
N VAL A 191 15.20 10.20 -9.01
CA VAL A 191 15.61 8.95 -9.67
C VAL A 191 17.06 8.66 -9.37
N LYS A 192 17.29 7.59 -8.61
CA LYS A 192 18.63 7.06 -8.30
C LYS A 192 18.89 5.71 -8.98
N SER A 193 17.82 5.05 -9.43
CA SER A 193 17.85 3.78 -10.16
C SER A 193 16.69 3.67 -11.15
N ILE A 194 16.78 2.70 -12.05
CA ILE A 194 15.75 2.31 -13.02
C ILE A 194 14.43 1.98 -12.31
N LEU A 195 14.49 1.44 -11.08
CA LEU A 195 13.29 1.13 -10.32
C LEU A 195 12.53 2.39 -9.89
N ASP A 196 13.22 3.53 -9.73
CA ASP A 196 12.56 4.77 -9.33
C ASP A 196 11.69 5.36 -10.46
N LEU A 197 11.92 4.96 -11.71
CA LEU A 197 11.07 5.34 -12.84
C LEU A 197 9.61 4.96 -12.63
N ARG A 198 9.36 3.88 -11.88
CA ARG A 198 8.00 3.43 -11.57
C ARG A 198 7.20 4.46 -10.80
N TYR A 199 7.88 5.37 -10.11
CA TYR A 199 7.32 6.40 -9.25
C TYR A 199 6.92 7.69 -9.97
N LEU A 200 7.29 7.83 -11.24
CA LEU A 200 7.09 9.06 -11.99
C LEU A 200 5.80 9.04 -12.81
N SER A 201 5.06 10.16 -12.82
CA SER A 201 4.02 10.41 -13.82
C SER A 201 4.56 10.25 -15.23
N VAL A 202 3.80 9.56 -16.07
CA VAL A 202 4.12 9.47 -17.51
C VAL A 202 3.66 10.74 -18.21
N LYS A 203 4.61 11.42 -18.84
CA LYS A 203 4.38 12.66 -19.60
C LYS A 203 3.89 12.39 -21.00
N LYS A 204 4.28 11.27 -21.61
CA LYS A 204 3.83 10.89 -22.94
C LYS A 204 3.81 9.38 -23.13
N TYR A 205 2.75 8.89 -23.76
CA TYR A 205 2.71 7.56 -24.37
C TYR A 205 2.92 7.71 -25.87
N GLY A 206 3.56 6.73 -26.48
CA GLY A 206 3.69 6.71 -27.93
C GLY A 206 4.15 5.38 -28.46
N ALA A 207 4.49 5.37 -29.74
CA ALA A 207 5.03 4.22 -30.43
C ALA A 207 6.29 4.60 -31.20
N SER A 208 7.25 3.68 -31.27
CA SER A 208 8.53 3.89 -31.95
C SER A 208 8.83 2.75 -32.93
N PRO A 209 9.31 3.04 -34.15
CA PRO A 209 9.78 2.01 -35.08
C PRO A 209 11.12 1.39 -34.68
N ARG A 210 11.81 1.97 -33.69
CA ARG A 210 13.16 1.58 -33.27
C ARG A 210 13.36 1.75 -31.76
N LEU A 211 14.38 1.10 -31.23
CA LEU A 211 14.78 1.22 -29.83
C LEU A 211 15.92 2.23 -29.70
N ALA A 212 15.59 3.51 -29.85
CA ALA A 212 16.56 4.61 -29.85
C ALA A 212 16.12 5.76 -28.93
N LEU A 213 16.91 6.82 -28.82
CA LEU A 213 16.43 8.05 -28.19
C LEU A 213 15.31 8.68 -29.04
N LEU A 214 14.25 9.12 -28.37
CA LEU A 214 13.12 9.81 -29.00
C LEU A 214 13.32 11.31 -28.91
N THR A 215 12.62 12.05 -29.78
CA THR A 215 12.50 13.50 -29.63
C THR A 215 11.83 13.81 -28.29
N LYS A 216 12.61 14.41 -27.39
CA LYS A 216 12.28 14.73 -26.01
C LYS A 216 12.23 16.24 -25.83
N ARG A 217 11.43 16.74 -24.88
CA ARG A 217 11.41 18.18 -24.54
C ARG A 217 12.59 18.52 -23.65
N SER A 218 12.89 17.66 -22.68
CA SER A 218 14.01 17.84 -21.77
C SER A 218 15.31 17.22 -22.28
N ALA A 219 16.42 17.95 -22.24
CA ALA A 219 17.73 17.40 -22.60
C ALA A 219 18.24 16.40 -21.55
N ILE A 220 17.88 16.60 -20.28
CA ILE A 220 18.31 15.87 -19.08
C ILE A 220 17.10 15.43 -18.24
N HIS A 221 17.33 14.61 -17.21
CA HIS A 221 16.30 14.14 -16.27
C HIS A 221 15.03 13.58 -16.93
N PHE A 222 15.25 12.58 -17.78
CA PHE A 222 14.15 11.87 -18.45
C PHE A 222 14.37 10.37 -18.42
N GLY A 223 13.26 9.64 -18.53
CA GLY A 223 13.21 8.19 -18.52
C GLY A 223 12.28 7.69 -19.61
N ILE A 224 12.65 6.59 -20.24
CA ILE A 224 11.86 5.93 -21.27
C ILE A 224 11.72 4.46 -20.88
N ILE A 225 10.50 3.94 -20.89
CA ILE A 225 10.25 2.50 -20.81
C ILE A 225 9.68 2.04 -22.14
N TYR A 226 10.48 1.28 -22.88
CA TYR A 226 10.01 0.57 -24.06
C TYR A 226 9.40 -0.78 -23.69
N GLU A 227 8.25 -1.06 -24.28
CA GLU A 227 7.54 -2.32 -24.16
C GLU A 227 7.18 -2.82 -25.57
N GLY A 228 7.66 -4.02 -25.92
CA GLY A 228 7.50 -4.52 -27.29
C GLY A 228 7.61 -6.03 -27.40
N LEU A 229 7.48 -6.49 -28.64
CA LEU A 229 7.78 -7.85 -29.07
C LEU A 229 8.93 -7.81 -30.08
N ILE A 230 9.85 -8.77 -29.98
CA ILE A 230 10.88 -9.05 -30.98
C ILE A 230 10.51 -10.35 -31.68
N LYS A 231 10.32 -10.32 -32.99
CA LYS A 231 10.06 -11.49 -33.83
C LYS A 231 11.36 -12.17 -34.21
N ILE A 232 11.63 -13.32 -33.59
CA ILE A 232 12.80 -14.14 -33.84
C ILE A 232 12.57 -15.00 -35.11
N PRO A 233 13.40 -14.88 -36.15
CA PRO A 233 13.16 -15.54 -37.44
C PRO A 233 13.53 -17.03 -37.43
N GLN A 234 14.50 -17.42 -36.61
CA GLN A 234 15.05 -18.76 -36.53
C GLN A 234 15.43 -19.11 -35.10
N ASP A 235 15.26 -20.39 -34.72
CA ASP A 235 15.77 -20.91 -33.46
C ASP A 235 17.30 -20.72 -33.37
N GLY A 236 17.79 -20.20 -32.25
CA GLY A 236 19.23 -20.14 -32.01
C GLY A 236 19.63 -19.33 -30.79
N GLU A 237 20.94 -19.19 -30.61
CA GLU A 237 21.52 -18.28 -29.63
C GLU A 237 21.65 -16.88 -30.24
N TYR A 238 21.11 -15.89 -29.53
CA TYR A 238 21.18 -14.48 -29.88
C TYR A 238 22.01 -13.73 -28.85
N THR A 239 22.78 -12.76 -29.30
CA THR A 239 23.50 -11.83 -28.41
C THR A 239 22.85 -10.46 -28.53
N PHE A 240 22.49 -9.86 -27.40
CA PHE A 240 22.06 -8.48 -27.32
C PHE A 240 23.19 -7.63 -26.76
N SER A 241 23.28 -6.38 -27.23
CA SER A 241 24.29 -5.42 -26.82
C SER A 241 23.64 -4.07 -26.57
N ILE A 242 23.94 -3.43 -25.43
CA ILE A 242 23.45 -2.09 -25.08
C ILE A 242 24.62 -1.18 -24.75
N ASP A 243 24.67 -0.03 -25.41
CA ASP A 243 25.63 1.03 -25.18
C ASP A 243 24.92 2.29 -24.68
N THR A 244 25.41 2.85 -23.57
CA THR A 244 24.90 4.06 -22.95
C THR A 244 26.06 4.93 -22.46
N ASP A 245 25.83 6.22 -22.29
CA ASP A 245 26.80 7.11 -21.64
C ASP A 245 26.83 6.88 -20.11
N LYS A 246 27.83 7.49 -19.43
CA LYS A 246 28.05 7.31 -17.98
C LYS A 246 26.89 7.79 -17.09
N ASN A 247 26.12 8.77 -17.55
CA ASN A 247 24.99 9.37 -16.83
C ASN A 247 23.64 8.76 -17.25
N SER A 248 23.70 7.70 -18.05
CA SER A 248 22.56 6.89 -18.42
C SER A 248 22.61 5.52 -17.75
N LYS A 249 21.45 4.94 -17.50
CA LYS A 249 21.29 3.54 -17.09
C LYS A 249 20.20 2.92 -17.93
N ALA A 250 20.36 1.64 -18.25
CA ALA A 250 19.39 0.85 -18.97
C ALA A 250 19.38 -0.57 -18.42
N GLN A 251 18.23 -1.22 -18.45
CA GLN A 251 18.15 -2.67 -18.25
C GLN A 251 17.40 -3.28 -19.42
N PHE A 252 17.68 -4.55 -19.73
CA PHE A 252 16.98 -5.24 -20.80
C PHE A 252 16.45 -6.57 -20.31
N TYR A 253 15.13 -6.72 -20.45
CA TYR A 253 14.40 -7.88 -19.99
C TYR A 253 13.75 -8.60 -21.17
N LEU A 254 13.77 -9.93 -21.13
CA LEU A 254 13.01 -10.78 -22.05
C LEU A 254 12.01 -11.66 -21.28
N GLY A 255 10.79 -11.72 -21.81
CA GLY A 255 9.66 -12.44 -21.23
C GLY A 255 8.57 -11.51 -20.71
N ALA A 256 7.97 -11.85 -19.56
CA ALA A 256 6.92 -11.05 -18.95
C ALA A 256 7.40 -9.61 -18.66
N PHE A 257 6.47 -8.67 -18.48
CA PHE A 257 6.86 -7.34 -18.02
C PHE A 257 7.50 -7.43 -16.62
N PRO A 258 8.65 -6.78 -16.38
CA PRO A 258 9.33 -6.82 -15.08
C PRO A 258 8.47 -6.15 -14.02
N ARG A 259 8.10 -6.91 -13.00
CA ARG A 259 7.14 -6.45 -12.00
C ARG A 259 7.70 -5.35 -11.10
N GLU A 260 9.03 -5.31 -10.95
CA GLU A 260 9.74 -4.27 -10.22
C GLU A 260 9.54 -2.89 -10.85
N LEU A 261 9.21 -2.84 -12.15
CA LEU A 261 8.90 -1.66 -12.94
C LEU A 261 7.40 -1.37 -13.02
N TYR A 262 6.53 -2.16 -12.38
CA TYR A 262 5.13 -1.77 -12.25
C TYR A 262 5.04 -0.44 -11.56
N ARG A 263 4.27 0.46 -12.18
CA ARG A 263 4.14 1.82 -11.70
C ARG A 263 3.71 1.78 -10.26
N LYS A 264 4.40 2.53 -9.43
CA LYS A 264 3.93 2.89 -8.10
C LYS A 264 3.67 4.37 -8.14
N SER A 265 2.56 4.87 -7.66
CA SER A 265 2.45 6.31 -7.48
C SER A 265 3.41 6.72 -6.34
N GLN A 266 4.44 7.55 -6.60
CA GLN A 266 4.69 8.61 -5.62
C GLN A 266 3.42 9.43 -5.68
N GLY A 267 2.74 9.67 -4.55
CA GLY A 267 1.50 10.46 -4.51
C GLY A 267 1.69 11.86 -5.10
N LYS A 268 1.76 11.96 -6.43
CA LYS A 268 2.08 13.15 -7.18
C LYS A 268 0.82 13.99 -7.21
N LYS A 269 0.94 15.17 -6.62
CA LYS A 269 -0.02 16.27 -6.51
C LYS A 269 -0.31 16.92 -7.89
N GLU A 270 -0.54 16.14 -8.94
CA GLU A 270 -0.97 16.66 -10.24
C GLU A 270 -2.51 16.55 -10.31
N SER A 271 -3.20 17.67 -10.10
CA SER A 271 -4.66 17.91 -10.28
C SER A 271 -5.57 16.69 -10.03
N SER A 272 -5.29 15.95 -8.97
CA SER A 272 -6.06 14.78 -8.57
C SER A 272 -6.96 15.16 -7.41
N TRP A 273 -8.04 14.43 -7.24
CA TRP A 273 -8.97 14.58 -6.15
C TRP A 273 -8.80 13.40 -5.20
N LYS A 274 -8.81 13.71 -3.91
CA LYS A 274 -8.78 12.74 -2.83
C LYS A 274 -10.13 12.71 -2.15
N LEU A 275 -10.82 11.60 -2.29
CA LEU A 275 -12.10 11.30 -1.68
C LEU A 275 -11.87 10.50 -0.41
N ALA A 276 -12.60 10.83 0.66
CA ALA A 276 -12.67 10.03 1.89
C ALA A 276 -14.01 9.31 1.99
N PHE A 277 -13.96 7.99 2.23
CA PHE A 277 -15.14 7.18 2.52
C PHE A 277 -15.55 7.32 3.99
N ASP A 278 -16.79 6.95 4.29
CA ASP A 278 -17.31 6.78 5.66
C ASP A 278 -16.54 5.72 6.47
N GLN A 279 -16.08 4.65 5.81
CA GLN A 279 -15.42 3.48 6.42
C GLN A 279 -13.89 3.57 6.47
N ASN A 280 -13.33 4.76 6.76
CA ASN A 280 -11.87 5.02 6.84
C ASN A 280 -11.08 4.75 5.54
N GLY A 281 -11.77 4.57 4.41
CA GLY A 281 -11.19 4.48 3.09
C GLY A 281 -10.79 5.84 2.51
N LYS A 282 -9.88 5.84 1.54
CA LYS A 282 -9.49 7.01 0.75
C LYS A 282 -9.27 6.60 -0.71
N LEU A 283 -9.81 7.37 -1.65
CA LEU A 283 -9.62 7.17 -3.07
C LEU A 283 -8.95 8.39 -3.68
N THR A 284 -7.86 8.18 -4.41
CA THR A 284 -7.17 9.23 -5.16
C THR A 284 -7.33 8.97 -6.66
N GLY A 285 -7.77 9.98 -7.41
CA GLY A 285 -7.98 9.86 -8.85
C GLY A 285 -8.36 11.19 -9.49
N LYS A 286 -8.79 11.18 -10.76
CA LYS A 286 -9.37 12.35 -11.40
C LYS A 286 -10.89 12.32 -11.25
N LEU A 287 -11.50 13.46 -10.91
CA LEU A 287 -12.95 13.59 -10.90
C LEU A 287 -13.43 13.87 -12.33
N LYS A 288 -14.25 12.96 -12.86
CA LYS A 288 -14.82 13.07 -14.21
C LYS A 288 -16.20 13.72 -14.18
N GLN A 289 -17.02 13.29 -13.23
CA GLN A 289 -18.40 13.72 -13.09
C GLN A 289 -18.90 13.45 -11.68
N TRP A 290 -19.77 14.30 -11.16
CA TRP A 290 -20.56 14.12 -9.96
C TRP A 290 -21.92 14.73 -10.23
N ASP A 291 -22.97 13.91 -10.20
CA ASP A 291 -24.36 14.34 -10.24
C ASP A 291 -25.23 13.49 -9.30
N ALA A 292 -26.56 13.54 -9.50
CA ALA A 292 -27.51 12.75 -8.73
C ALA A 292 -27.36 11.22 -8.90
N ASN A 293 -26.78 10.76 -10.01
CA ASN A 293 -26.58 9.33 -10.32
C ASN A 293 -25.27 8.77 -9.77
N GLY A 294 -24.33 9.63 -9.35
CA GLY A 294 -23.11 9.22 -8.69
C GLY A 294 -21.90 10.09 -8.98
N VAL A 295 -20.77 9.68 -8.41
CA VAL A 295 -19.46 10.30 -8.57
C VAL A 295 -18.56 9.36 -9.35
N VAL A 296 -18.19 9.75 -10.56
CA VAL A 296 -17.28 9.02 -11.44
C VAL A 296 -15.86 9.53 -11.27
N MET A 297 -15.00 8.64 -10.79
CA MET A 297 -13.58 8.89 -10.57
C MET A 297 -12.74 7.99 -11.46
N THR A 298 -11.73 8.55 -12.13
CA THR A 298 -10.72 7.76 -12.85
C THR A 298 -9.54 7.49 -11.92
N LEU A 299 -9.34 6.22 -11.56
CA LEU A 299 -8.28 5.75 -10.68
C LEU A 299 -7.06 5.37 -11.51
N PRO A 300 -5.89 5.95 -11.25
CA PRO A 300 -4.65 5.48 -11.85
C PRO A 300 -4.17 4.22 -11.12
N LEU A 301 -4.27 3.05 -11.76
CA LEU A 301 -3.67 1.82 -11.26
C LEU A 301 -2.30 1.57 -11.91
N ALA A 302 -1.59 0.54 -11.44
CA ALA A 302 -0.28 0.19 -12.00
C ALA A 302 -0.40 -0.34 -13.43
N SER A 303 -1.46 -1.11 -13.69
CA SER A 303 -1.76 -1.76 -14.96
C SER A 303 -2.45 -0.82 -15.95
N GLN A 304 -3.45 -0.05 -15.51
CA GLN A 304 -4.28 0.81 -16.35
C GLN A 304 -5.05 1.86 -15.53
N ASP A 305 -5.62 2.87 -16.21
CA ASP A 305 -6.60 3.77 -15.59
C ASP A 305 -7.99 3.08 -15.58
N VAL A 306 -8.73 3.17 -14.47
CA VAL A 306 -10.07 2.57 -14.33
C VAL A 306 -11.06 3.58 -13.80
N ASP A 307 -12.20 3.72 -14.48
CA ASP A 307 -13.32 4.52 -13.98
C ASP A 307 -14.12 3.72 -12.93
N VAL A 308 -14.40 4.33 -11.78
CA VAL A 308 -15.33 3.82 -10.77
C VAL A 308 -16.45 4.82 -10.55
N GLN A 309 -17.68 4.32 -10.47
CA GLN A 309 -18.85 5.12 -10.13
C GLN A 309 -19.25 4.81 -8.68
N LEU A 310 -19.19 5.82 -7.82
CA LEU A 310 -19.57 5.73 -6.41
C LEU A 310 -20.91 6.43 -6.17
N GLN A 311 -21.66 5.95 -5.18
CA GLN A 311 -22.84 6.66 -4.71
C GLN A 311 -22.43 7.88 -3.87
N PRO A 312 -23.14 9.03 -3.92
CA PRO A 312 -22.70 10.22 -3.19
C PRO A 312 -22.74 10.09 -1.65
N ASP A 313 -23.56 9.17 -1.11
CA ASP A 313 -23.74 8.93 0.32
C ASP A 313 -22.55 8.23 1.00
N VAL A 314 -21.74 7.48 0.23
CA VAL A 314 -20.52 6.84 0.77
C VAL A 314 -19.35 7.81 0.90
N ILE A 315 -19.52 9.06 0.43
CA ILE A 315 -18.49 10.08 0.35
C ILE A 315 -18.65 11.05 1.53
N GLN A 316 -17.55 11.33 2.23
CA GLN A 316 -17.54 12.23 3.39
C GLN A 316 -16.87 13.56 3.07
N GLU A 317 -15.72 13.49 2.41
CA GLU A 317 -14.93 14.65 2.06
C GLU A 317 -14.26 14.44 0.70
N VAL A 318 -14.06 15.53 -0.03
CA VAL A 318 -13.38 15.54 -1.33
C VAL A 318 -12.39 16.70 -1.33
N TRP A 319 -11.10 16.43 -1.54
CA TRP A 319 -10.04 17.44 -1.47
C TRP A 319 -9.19 17.46 -2.72
N HIS A 320 -8.96 18.65 -3.27
CA HIS A 320 -8.08 18.81 -4.43
C HIS A 320 -6.61 18.67 -4.02
N GLN A 321 -5.86 17.86 -4.75
CA GLN A 321 -4.44 17.60 -4.56
C GLN A 321 -3.63 18.34 -5.64
N ALA A 322 -3.53 19.66 -5.49
CA ALA A 322 -2.63 20.47 -6.30
C ALA A 322 -1.58 21.17 -5.43
N GLU A 323 -0.49 21.56 -6.06
CA GLU A 323 0.55 22.35 -5.42
C GLU A 323 0.00 23.67 -4.86
N GLY A 324 0.44 24.05 -3.66
CA GLY A 324 -0.07 25.22 -2.95
C GLY A 324 -1.45 25.07 -2.33
N ILE A 325 -2.12 23.91 -2.46
CA ILE A 325 -3.39 23.62 -1.80
C ILE A 325 -3.16 22.65 -0.64
N SER A 326 -3.55 23.05 0.57
CA SER A 326 -3.57 22.20 1.75
C SER A 326 -4.98 22.07 2.30
N GLN A 327 -5.32 20.87 2.77
CA GLN A 327 -6.52 20.65 3.55
C GLN A 327 -6.42 21.49 4.84
N PRO A 328 -7.47 22.28 5.19
CA PRO A 328 -7.49 23.06 6.42
C PRO A 328 -7.30 22.21 7.67
N GLY A 329 -6.55 22.73 8.64
CA GLY A 329 -6.33 22.11 9.95
C GLY A 329 -7.56 22.15 10.84
N SER A 330 -7.52 21.45 11.98
CA SER A 330 -8.65 21.37 12.91
C SER A 330 -9.08 22.73 13.48
N SER A 331 -8.15 23.66 13.69
CA SER A 331 -8.44 25.02 14.15
C SER A 331 -9.20 25.84 13.12
N GLU A 332 -8.85 25.70 11.83
CA GLU A 332 -9.48 26.41 10.71
C GLU A 332 -10.88 25.87 10.40
N ARG A 333 -11.16 24.62 10.77
CA ARG A 333 -12.45 23.96 10.63
C ARG A 333 -13.43 24.26 11.78
N LYS A 334 -13.06 25.10 12.75
CA LYS A 334 -13.95 25.48 13.85
C LYS A 334 -15.20 26.18 13.32
N GLY A 335 -16.38 25.75 13.78
CA GLY A 335 -17.67 26.29 13.34
C GLY A 335 -18.15 25.82 11.97
N GLU A 336 -17.56 24.77 11.38
CA GLU A 336 -18.18 24.06 10.26
C GLU A 336 -19.63 23.66 10.60
N SER A 337 -20.53 23.76 9.62
CA SER A 337 -21.91 23.28 9.79
C SER A 337 -21.89 21.78 10.11
N LYS A 338 -22.80 21.33 10.97
CA LYS A 338 -22.96 19.90 11.26
C LYS A 338 -24.02 19.23 10.39
N THR A 339 -24.84 20.03 9.70
CA THR A 339 -26.07 19.60 9.02
C THR A 339 -26.08 19.93 7.53
N GLU A 340 -25.32 20.93 7.11
CA GLU A 340 -25.20 21.37 5.72
C GLU A 340 -23.80 21.14 5.18
N ASP A 341 -23.71 20.92 3.87
CA ASP A 341 -22.43 20.74 3.21
C ASP A 341 -21.61 22.02 3.27
N THR A 342 -20.30 21.87 3.13
CA THR A 342 -19.35 22.97 3.18
C THR A 342 -18.42 22.91 1.99
N ALA A 343 -18.36 23.99 1.21
CA ALA A 343 -17.39 24.18 0.15
C ALA A 343 -16.26 25.10 0.60
N TYR A 344 -15.02 24.65 0.37
CA TYR A 344 -13.81 25.43 0.54
C TYR A 344 -13.39 26.00 -0.80
N ILE A 345 -13.55 27.30 -0.98
CA ILE A 345 -13.35 27.98 -2.26
C ILE A 345 -12.19 28.96 -2.14
N ARG A 346 -11.23 28.85 -3.05
CA ARG A 346 -10.13 29.78 -3.20
C ARG A 346 -10.60 31.03 -3.94
N THR A 347 -10.33 32.19 -3.36
CA THR A 347 -10.58 33.52 -3.94
C THR A 347 -9.40 33.95 -4.81
N ASN A 348 -9.60 35.00 -5.61
CA ASN A 348 -8.58 35.51 -6.54
C ASN A 348 -7.34 36.05 -5.82
N ASP A 349 -7.47 36.46 -4.56
CA ASP A 349 -6.36 36.87 -3.68
C ASP A 349 -5.61 35.69 -3.05
N GLY A 350 -5.97 34.45 -3.41
CA GLY A 350 -5.33 33.23 -2.93
C GLY A 350 -5.83 32.72 -1.58
N LYS A 351 -6.74 33.43 -0.91
CA LYS A 351 -7.33 32.98 0.37
C LYS A 351 -8.35 31.88 0.15
N VAL A 352 -8.63 31.10 1.19
CA VAL A 352 -9.66 30.05 1.19
C VAL A 352 -10.83 30.51 2.03
N HIS A 353 -12.00 30.61 1.42
CA HIS A 353 -13.26 30.92 2.06
C HIS A 353 -14.12 29.67 2.23
N ARG A 354 -14.84 29.61 3.35
CA ARG A 354 -15.81 28.56 3.65
C ARG A 354 -17.21 29.04 3.28
N VAL A 355 -17.91 28.26 2.47
CA VAL A 355 -19.30 28.52 2.05
C VAL A 355 -20.17 27.33 2.48
N THR A 356 -21.21 27.60 3.27
CA THR A 356 -22.17 26.58 3.72
C THR A 356 -23.36 26.52 2.76
N GLY A 357 -23.84 25.32 2.44
CA GLY A 357 -24.96 25.09 1.51
C GLY A 357 -25.08 23.62 1.12
N GLU A 358 -25.45 23.34 -0.13
CA GLU A 358 -25.61 21.97 -0.64
C GLU A 358 -24.86 21.75 -1.95
N VAL A 359 -24.09 20.66 -2.03
CA VAL A 359 -23.43 20.25 -3.27
C VAL A 359 -24.45 19.61 -4.20
N VAL A 360 -24.65 20.21 -5.37
CA VAL A 360 -25.59 19.69 -6.40
C VAL A 360 -24.86 18.77 -7.38
N SER A 361 -23.79 19.27 -8.00
CA SER A 361 -22.99 18.52 -8.97
C SER A 361 -21.61 19.14 -9.16
N MET A 362 -20.65 18.37 -9.66
CA MET A 362 -19.32 18.85 -10.01
C MET A 362 -18.77 18.10 -11.22
N ASP A 363 -18.13 18.79 -12.15
CA ASP A 363 -17.45 18.20 -13.29
C ASP A 363 -16.01 18.74 -13.42
N SER A 364 -15.41 18.59 -14.60
CA SER A 364 -14.06 19.09 -14.87
C SER A 364 -13.95 20.60 -15.03
N GLN A 365 -15.07 21.32 -15.11
CA GLN A 365 -15.14 22.76 -15.33
C GLN A 365 -15.71 23.52 -14.14
N SER A 366 -16.77 23.01 -13.52
CA SER A 366 -17.52 23.74 -12.49
C SER A 366 -18.08 22.86 -11.37
N LEU A 367 -18.32 23.51 -10.23
CA LEU A 367 -19.14 23.06 -9.11
C LEU A 367 -20.44 23.86 -9.12
N ARG A 368 -21.58 23.17 -9.06
CA ARG A 368 -22.89 23.75 -8.80
C ARG A 368 -23.23 23.55 -7.33
N PHE A 369 -23.50 24.65 -6.65
CA PHE A 369 -23.69 24.69 -5.21
C PHE A 369 -24.92 25.53 -4.87
N LEU A 370 -25.85 24.95 -4.12
CA LEU A 370 -27.05 25.64 -3.65
C LEU A 370 -26.68 26.46 -2.41
N TYR A 371 -26.70 27.78 -2.56
CA TYR A 371 -26.35 28.75 -1.52
C TYR A 371 -27.55 29.65 -1.25
N GLN A 372 -28.05 29.65 -0.02
CA GLN A 372 -29.22 30.45 0.40
C GLN A 372 -30.46 30.24 -0.49
N GLY A 373 -30.64 29.02 -1.01
CA GLY A 373 -31.78 28.66 -1.87
C GLY A 373 -31.58 28.93 -3.36
N GLU A 374 -30.44 29.50 -3.77
CA GLU A 374 -30.11 29.72 -5.19
C GLU A 374 -28.91 28.86 -5.64
N GLU A 375 -29.01 28.25 -6.82
CA GLU A 375 -27.89 27.52 -7.42
C GLU A 375 -26.84 28.51 -7.93
N ARG A 376 -25.60 28.35 -7.49
CA ARG A 376 -24.44 29.15 -7.90
C ARG A 376 -23.42 28.24 -8.57
N GLU A 377 -22.77 28.77 -9.60
CA GLU A 377 -21.68 28.09 -10.30
C GLU A 377 -20.31 28.63 -9.84
N VAL A 378 -19.39 27.73 -9.53
CA VAL A 378 -18.01 28.05 -9.16
C VAL A 378 -17.06 27.26 -10.05
N LYS A 379 -16.05 27.91 -10.64
CA LYS A 379 -15.02 27.20 -11.42
C LYS A 379 -14.31 26.14 -10.57
N GLN A 380 -14.13 24.95 -11.14
CA GLN A 380 -13.59 23.79 -10.41
C GLN A 380 -12.17 24.03 -9.89
N ASP A 381 -11.34 24.78 -10.61
CA ASP A 381 -9.96 25.14 -10.21
C ASP A 381 -9.89 26.00 -8.94
N ARG A 382 -10.98 26.68 -8.59
CA ARG A 382 -11.13 27.42 -7.33
C ARG A 382 -11.59 26.54 -6.18
N VAL A 383 -12.12 25.35 -6.43
CA VAL A 383 -12.58 24.45 -5.36
C VAL A 383 -11.37 23.77 -4.72
N VAL A 384 -11.15 24.04 -3.43
CA VAL A 384 -10.10 23.42 -2.61
C VAL A 384 -10.58 22.09 -2.04
N GLY A 385 -11.83 22.04 -1.62
CA GLY A 385 -12.46 20.82 -1.15
C GLY A 385 -13.90 20.99 -0.72
N LEU A 386 -14.55 19.87 -0.44
CA LEU A 386 -15.95 19.73 -0.08
C LEU A 386 -16.05 18.82 1.14
N VAL A 387 -16.88 19.20 2.11
CA VAL A 387 -17.25 18.37 3.26
C VAL A 387 -18.75 18.16 3.19
N LEU A 388 -19.17 16.89 3.08
CA LEU A 388 -20.57 16.51 2.92
C LEU A 388 -21.17 16.17 4.29
N HIS A 389 -22.16 16.94 4.74
CA HIS A 389 -22.83 16.73 6.03
C HIS A 389 -24.26 16.25 5.85
N LYS A 390 -24.99 16.71 4.83
CA LYS A 390 -26.41 16.37 4.65
C LYS A 390 -26.62 14.87 4.39
N LYS A 391 -25.62 14.21 3.78
CA LYS A 391 -25.59 12.77 3.50
C LYS A 391 -24.64 11.99 4.44
N ARG A 392 -24.19 12.62 5.52
CA ARG A 392 -23.21 12.03 6.44
C ARG A 392 -23.88 11.05 7.39
N THR A 393 -23.56 9.78 7.24
CA THR A 393 -23.87 8.78 8.27
C THR A 393 -23.06 9.10 9.53
N GLU A 394 -23.70 9.12 10.70
CA GLU A 394 -22.98 9.23 11.97
C GLU A 394 -21.95 8.11 12.09
N LYS A 395 -20.73 8.46 12.52
CA LYS A 395 -19.68 7.47 12.74
C LYS A 395 -20.01 6.64 13.96
N LYS A 396 -20.65 5.48 13.74
CA LYS A 396 -20.95 4.49 14.78
C LYS A 396 -19.93 3.35 14.72
N ASN A 397 -19.64 2.77 15.88
CA ASN A 397 -18.87 1.52 15.91
C ASN A 397 -19.63 0.45 15.12
N SER A 398 -18.94 -0.18 14.18
CA SER A 398 -19.45 -1.30 13.42
C SER A 398 -18.44 -2.42 13.55
N LEU A 399 -18.87 -3.60 13.99
CA LEU A 399 -18.03 -4.80 13.99
C LEU A 399 -18.20 -5.63 12.72
N LYS A 400 -18.78 -5.04 11.66
CA LYS A 400 -18.81 -5.67 10.34
C LYS A 400 -17.37 -5.84 9.85
N LEU A 401 -17.07 -7.07 9.40
CA LEU A 401 -15.80 -7.40 8.78
C LEU A 401 -15.69 -6.62 7.48
N ILE A 402 -14.65 -5.82 7.34
CA ILE A 402 -14.40 -5.00 6.14
C ILE A 402 -12.95 -5.22 5.72
N SER A 403 -12.70 -5.38 4.43
CA SER A 403 -11.35 -5.32 3.87
C SER A 403 -10.99 -3.87 3.56
N LEU A 404 -9.78 -3.49 3.89
CA LEU A 404 -9.17 -2.21 3.55
C LEU A 404 -8.02 -2.50 2.59
N ILE A 405 -8.33 -2.33 1.31
CA ILE A 405 -7.50 -2.68 0.17
C ILE A 405 -6.59 -1.51 -0.16
N ARG A 406 -5.29 -1.67 0.01
CA ARG A 406 -4.30 -0.68 -0.42
C ARG A 406 -3.86 -1.00 -1.83
N LEU A 407 -4.14 -0.09 -2.75
CA LEU A 407 -3.75 -0.20 -4.15
C LEU A 407 -2.39 0.45 -4.40
N VAL A 408 -1.66 -0.12 -5.34
CA VAL A 408 -0.48 0.48 -5.94
C VAL A 408 -0.93 1.78 -6.60
N GLY A 409 -0.56 2.91 -6.02
CA GLY A 409 -1.22 4.19 -6.35
C GLY A 409 -1.48 5.07 -5.12
N GLY A 410 -1.55 4.45 -3.93
CA GLY A 410 -1.80 5.13 -2.66
C GLY A 410 -3.28 5.23 -2.27
N SER A 411 -4.19 4.82 -3.16
CA SER A 411 -5.61 4.63 -2.83
C SER A 411 -5.76 3.48 -1.82
N GLN A 412 -6.69 3.66 -0.89
CA GLN A 412 -7.03 2.71 0.16
C GLN A 412 -8.54 2.51 0.18
N LEU A 413 -9.03 1.49 -0.52
CA LEU A 413 -10.46 1.26 -0.72
C LEU A 413 -11.02 0.36 0.37
N PRO A 414 -12.14 0.72 1.03
CA PRO A 414 -12.89 -0.20 1.88
C PRO A 414 -13.76 -1.10 0.99
N GLY A 415 -14.03 -2.33 1.40
CA GLY A 415 -14.94 -3.22 0.67
C GLY A 415 -14.83 -4.68 1.07
N VAL A 416 -15.49 -5.55 0.31
CA VAL A 416 -15.33 -7.01 0.40
C VAL A 416 -14.52 -7.49 -0.79
N VAL A 417 -13.47 -8.27 -0.53
CA VAL A 417 -12.62 -8.83 -1.59
C VAL A 417 -13.09 -10.24 -1.93
N SER A 418 -13.22 -10.52 -3.22
CA SER A 418 -13.44 -11.87 -3.73
C SER A 418 -12.53 -12.15 -4.92
N SER A 419 -12.13 -13.41 -5.08
CA SER A 419 -11.32 -13.87 -6.20
C SER A 419 -11.51 -15.36 -6.42
N THR A 420 -11.94 -15.70 -7.63
CA THR A 420 -11.95 -17.07 -8.17
C THR A 420 -10.81 -17.31 -9.17
N ASP A 421 -10.13 -16.23 -9.58
CA ASP A 421 -8.97 -16.24 -10.47
C ASP A 421 -7.77 -15.68 -9.70
N PRO A 422 -6.68 -16.45 -9.52
CA PRO A 422 -5.50 -16.00 -8.78
C PRO A 422 -4.77 -14.81 -9.42
N THR A 423 -5.23 -14.26 -10.54
CA THR A 423 -4.67 -13.06 -11.20
C THR A 423 -5.56 -11.83 -11.09
N GLN A 424 -6.83 -11.98 -10.68
CA GLN A 424 -7.80 -10.90 -10.57
C GLN A 424 -8.58 -10.94 -9.26
N LEU A 425 -8.81 -9.75 -8.71
CA LEU A 425 -9.59 -9.52 -7.51
C LEU A 425 -10.78 -8.64 -7.86
N THR A 426 -11.95 -9.00 -7.35
CA THR A 426 -13.13 -8.13 -7.37
C THR A 426 -13.31 -7.54 -5.98
N ILE A 427 -13.46 -6.22 -5.93
CA ILE A 427 -13.71 -5.47 -4.71
C ILE A 427 -15.13 -4.94 -4.80
N ASP A 428 -16.01 -5.42 -3.92
CA ASP A 428 -17.33 -4.85 -3.70
C ASP A 428 -17.17 -3.66 -2.73
N LEU A 429 -17.26 -2.44 -3.26
CA LEU A 429 -17.11 -1.18 -2.54
C LEU A 429 -18.41 -0.80 -1.82
N PRO A 430 -18.35 0.08 -0.80
CA PRO A 430 -19.55 0.70 -0.24
C PRO A 430 -20.43 1.31 -1.33
N GLY A 431 -21.75 1.21 -1.16
CA GLY A 431 -22.71 1.71 -2.15
C GLY A 431 -22.91 0.79 -3.35
N GLY A 432 -22.32 -0.42 -3.35
CA GLY A 432 -22.58 -1.48 -4.32
C GLY A 432 -21.73 -1.42 -5.59
N ALA A 433 -20.84 -0.45 -5.71
CA ALA A 433 -19.90 -0.37 -6.83
C ALA A 433 -18.93 -1.57 -6.80
N LYS A 434 -18.59 -2.10 -7.97
CA LYS A 434 -17.62 -3.19 -8.11
C LYS A 434 -16.39 -2.71 -8.85
N LEU A 435 -15.22 -3.05 -8.33
CA LEU A 435 -13.95 -2.75 -8.96
C LEU A 435 -13.17 -4.04 -9.16
N SER A 436 -12.87 -4.37 -10.41
CA SER A 436 -11.96 -5.47 -10.74
C SER A 436 -10.54 -4.93 -10.90
N VAL A 437 -9.61 -5.48 -10.13
CA VAL A 437 -8.19 -5.12 -10.18
C VAL A 437 -7.34 -6.36 -10.42
N SER A 438 -6.20 -6.18 -11.07
CA SER A 438 -5.15 -7.21 -11.15
C SER A 438 -4.43 -7.30 -9.80
N ASN A 439 -3.86 -8.46 -9.46
CA ASN A 439 -2.98 -8.57 -8.30
C ASN A 439 -1.80 -7.58 -8.33
N GLU A 440 -1.39 -7.16 -9.52
CA GLU A 440 -0.29 -6.21 -9.73
C GLU A 440 -0.65 -4.79 -9.29
N ASP A 441 -1.95 -4.50 -9.17
CA ASP A 441 -2.48 -3.24 -8.66
C ASP A 441 -2.67 -3.26 -7.14
N LEU A 442 -2.45 -4.40 -6.47
CA LEU A 442 -2.66 -4.58 -5.05
C LEU A 442 -1.33 -4.51 -4.27
N GLU A 443 -1.27 -3.66 -3.25
CA GLU A 443 -0.13 -3.60 -2.32
C GLU A 443 -0.36 -4.49 -1.09
N SER A 444 -1.54 -4.40 -0.48
CA SER A 444 -1.93 -5.22 0.66
C SER A 444 -3.43 -5.15 0.90
N VAL A 445 -3.97 -6.14 1.62
CA VAL A 445 -5.30 -6.06 2.21
C VAL A 445 -5.18 -6.17 3.72
N LYS A 446 -5.74 -5.21 4.44
CA LYS A 446 -5.93 -5.30 5.88
C LYS A 446 -7.39 -5.63 6.15
N THR A 447 -7.65 -6.59 7.02
CA THR A 447 -9.01 -6.88 7.49
C THR A 447 -9.27 -6.06 8.75
N ILE A 448 -10.36 -5.28 8.74
CA ILE A 448 -10.82 -4.44 9.84
C ILE A 448 -11.98 -5.16 10.53
N ASN A 449 -12.04 -5.07 11.86
CA ASN A 449 -13.01 -5.76 12.70
C ASN A 449 -13.01 -7.28 12.54
N ALA A 450 -11.85 -7.84 12.15
CA ALA A 450 -11.56 -9.25 12.25
C ALA A 450 -11.58 -9.69 13.72
N ARG A 451 -11.07 -10.89 14.00
CA ARG A 451 -11.07 -11.44 15.36
C ARG A 451 -10.33 -10.56 16.35
N SER A 452 -9.25 -9.88 15.93
CA SER A 452 -8.62 -8.83 16.73
C SER A 452 -9.09 -7.44 16.28
N VAL A 453 -9.56 -6.64 17.22
CA VAL A 453 -10.05 -5.27 17.00
C VAL A 453 -9.27 -4.32 17.89
N SER A 454 -8.57 -3.33 17.33
CA SER A 454 -7.83 -2.37 18.13
C SER A 454 -8.76 -1.30 18.71
N LEU A 455 -8.54 -0.91 19.97
CA LEU A 455 -9.26 0.24 20.56
C LEU A 455 -8.93 1.57 19.87
N THR A 456 -7.83 1.64 19.12
CA THR A 456 -7.51 2.81 18.27
C THR A 456 -8.45 2.97 17.08
N GLU A 457 -9.27 1.94 16.79
CA GLU A 457 -10.23 1.88 15.70
C GLU A 457 -11.68 1.88 16.23
N ILE A 458 -11.87 1.90 17.57
CA ILE A 458 -13.17 1.93 18.25
C ILE A 458 -13.36 3.28 18.94
N ILE A 459 -14.54 3.87 18.80
CA ILE A 459 -14.93 5.09 19.52
C ILE A 459 -15.42 4.68 20.93
N PRO A 460 -14.86 5.23 22.03
CA PRO A 460 -15.40 5.00 23.36
C PRO A 460 -16.87 5.42 23.44
N GLU A 461 -17.70 4.66 24.16
CA GLU A 461 -19.10 5.03 24.44
C GLU A 461 -19.15 6.29 25.32
N THR A 462 -18.24 6.38 26.31
CA THR A 462 -18.06 7.61 27.08
C THR A 462 -16.58 7.91 27.28
N VAL A 463 -16.25 9.19 27.31
CA VAL A 463 -14.92 9.73 27.63
C VAL A 463 -15.11 10.73 28.77
N THR A 464 -14.44 10.49 29.89
CA THR A 464 -14.35 11.46 31.00
C THR A 464 -12.91 11.92 31.11
N GLU A 465 -12.69 13.20 30.91
CA GLU A 465 -11.36 13.84 31.02
C GLU A 465 -11.49 14.99 32.01
N VAL A 466 -10.84 14.85 33.17
CA VAL A 466 -10.93 15.88 34.22
C VAL A 466 -9.98 17.02 33.89
N PRO A 467 -10.45 18.28 33.79
CA PRO A 467 -9.58 19.42 33.52
C PRO A 467 -8.56 19.65 34.64
N PHE A 468 -7.39 20.18 34.28
CA PHE A 468 -6.40 20.68 35.23
C PHE A 468 -6.05 22.13 34.89
N PHE A 469 -6.13 23.04 35.87
CA PHE A 469 -6.01 24.49 35.66
C PHE A 469 -6.80 24.99 34.42
N ASN A 470 -8.07 24.58 34.30
CA ASN A 470 -8.97 24.91 33.18
C ASN A 470 -8.54 24.39 31.80
N GLN A 471 -7.53 23.53 31.72
CA GLN A 471 -7.13 22.85 30.49
C GLN A 471 -7.61 21.41 30.49
N VAL A 472 -8.36 21.03 29.45
CA VAL A 472 -8.68 19.63 29.15
C VAL A 472 -7.59 19.06 28.26
N PHE A 473 -7.21 17.81 28.49
CA PHE A 473 -6.24 17.07 27.68
C PHE A 473 -6.92 15.92 26.94
N PRO A 474 -7.50 16.16 25.76
CA PRO A 474 -8.13 15.11 24.96
C PRO A 474 -7.16 13.97 24.70
N TYR A 475 -7.61 12.73 24.92
CA TYR A 475 -6.80 11.56 24.61
C TYR A 475 -6.36 11.57 23.15
N GLN A 476 -5.15 11.08 22.90
CA GLN A 476 -4.56 11.03 21.58
C GLN A 476 -4.53 9.60 21.07
N ILE A 477 -4.79 9.42 19.77
CA ILE A 477 -4.74 8.13 19.09
C ILE A 477 -3.47 8.06 18.25
N ASN A 478 -2.66 7.01 18.45
CA ASN A 478 -1.43 6.68 17.72
C ASN A 478 -0.32 7.76 17.76
N ARG A 479 -0.41 8.70 18.72
CA ARG A 479 0.59 9.74 18.95
C ARG A 479 0.53 10.24 20.39
N SER A 480 1.62 10.80 20.86
CA SER A 480 1.68 11.52 22.13
C SER A 480 1.07 12.93 22.03
N PHE A 481 0.93 13.62 23.16
CA PHE A 481 0.43 15.01 23.22
C PHE A 481 1.30 16.03 22.49
N ASN A 482 2.59 15.74 22.27
CA ASN A 482 3.49 16.59 21.46
C ASN A 482 3.57 16.13 19.99
N GLY A 483 2.69 15.21 19.56
CA GLY A 483 2.61 14.74 18.19
C GLY A 483 3.69 13.73 17.77
N LYS A 484 4.50 13.23 18.70
CA LYS A 484 5.53 12.20 18.46
C LYS A 484 4.93 10.78 18.56
N GLU A 485 5.76 9.79 18.25
CA GLU A 485 5.43 8.37 18.39
C GLU A 485 5.18 7.96 19.84
N LEU A 486 4.33 6.96 20.03
CA LEU A 486 4.07 6.39 21.36
C LEU A 486 5.24 5.51 21.78
N GLN A 487 5.70 5.69 23.00
CA GLN A 487 6.86 4.97 23.50
C GLN A 487 6.69 4.65 24.99
N ILE A 488 6.89 3.40 25.37
CA ILE A 488 6.93 2.95 26.77
C ILE A 488 8.32 2.38 27.02
N GLY A 489 9.08 3.00 27.93
CA GLY A 489 10.50 2.69 28.09
C GLY A 489 11.25 2.79 26.76
N LYS A 490 11.82 1.69 26.27
CA LYS A 490 12.50 1.62 24.96
C LYS A 490 11.63 1.10 23.81
N GLN A 491 10.40 0.67 24.09
CA GLN A 491 9.54 0.05 23.09
C GLN A 491 8.67 1.11 22.40
N LEU A 492 8.75 1.16 21.07
CA LEU A 492 7.91 2.02 20.23
C LEU A 492 6.60 1.32 19.86
N PHE A 493 5.53 2.11 19.80
CA PHE A 493 4.19 1.66 19.45
C PHE A 493 3.63 2.52 18.31
N SER A 494 3.38 1.91 17.16
CA SER A 494 2.69 2.57 16.04
C SER A 494 1.18 2.68 16.24
N LYS A 495 0.63 1.90 17.20
CA LYS A 495 -0.76 1.95 17.62
C LYS A 495 -0.89 2.03 19.13
N GLY A 496 -1.72 2.94 19.60
CA GLY A 496 -2.04 3.06 21.01
C GLY A 496 -2.87 4.30 21.32
N LEU A 497 -3.19 4.46 22.60
CA LEU A 497 -3.87 5.63 23.13
C LEU A 497 -2.93 6.31 24.12
N CYS A 498 -2.73 7.62 24.00
CA CYS A 498 -2.05 8.42 25.01
C CYS A 498 -3.08 9.27 25.76
N VAL A 499 -3.12 9.15 27.08
CA VAL A 499 -4.07 9.81 27.97
C VAL A 499 -3.32 10.65 29.01
N HIS A 500 -4.05 11.54 29.68
CA HIS A 500 -3.56 12.28 30.83
C HIS A 500 -4.45 12.03 32.04
N ALA A 501 -3.89 11.84 33.22
CA ALA A 501 -4.71 11.69 34.42
C ALA A 501 -5.48 12.99 34.72
N LYS A 502 -6.76 12.95 35.11
CA LYS A 502 -7.65 11.78 35.21
C LYS A 502 -8.41 11.58 33.90
N THR A 503 -8.27 10.39 33.29
CA THR A 503 -9.03 9.96 32.11
C THR A 503 -9.74 8.63 32.37
N ILE A 504 -11.00 8.54 31.97
CA ILE A 504 -11.79 7.31 31.95
C ILE A 504 -12.32 7.10 30.54
N LEU A 505 -11.97 5.98 29.92
CA LEU A 505 -12.47 5.55 28.61
C LEU A 505 -13.35 4.32 28.80
N VAL A 506 -14.60 4.42 28.38
CA VAL A 506 -15.58 3.33 28.45
C VAL A 506 -15.84 2.81 27.06
N TYR A 507 -15.70 1.50 26.87
CA TYR A 507 -15.96 0.81 25.60
C TYR A 507 -17.08 -0.20 25.79
N ARG A 508 -18.05 -0.13 24.89
CA ARG A 508 -19.10 -1.13 24.79
C ARG A 508 -18.53 -2.41 24.14
N LEU A 509 -18.70 -3.54 24.82
CA LEU A 509 -18.27 -4.85 24.37
C LEU A 509 -19.41 -5.68 23.78
N ASP A 510 -20.66 -5.45 24.21
CA ASP A 510 -21.85 -6.17 23.77
C ASP A 510 -21.72 -7.71 23.85
N ARG A 511 -20.90 -8.21 24.79
CA ARG A 511 -20.59 -9.64 24.96
C ARG A 511 -19.95 -10.30 23.73
N GLN A 512 -19.35 -9.51 22.83
CA GLN A 512 -18.78 -10.01 21.57
C GLN A 512 -17.29 -10.38 21.68
N PHE A 513 -16.67 -10.15 22.85
CA PHE A 513 -15.24 -10.30 23.08
C PHE A 513 -14.92 -11.28 24.20
N GLU A 514 -13.77 -11.95 24.09
CA GLU A 514 -13.25 -12.93 25.05
C GLU A 514 -11.98 -12.43 25.75
N ARG A 515 -11.15 -11.63 25.08
CA ARG A 515 -9.89 -11.12 25.65
C ARG A 515 -9.68 -9.64 25.37
N PHE A 516 -9.03 -8.96 26.31
CA PHE A 516 -8.46 -7.64 26.12
C PHE A 516 -6.95 -7.70 26.36
N THR A 517 -6.15 -7.33 25.36
CA THR A 517 -4.69 -7.26 25.45
C THR A 517 -4.20 -5.83 25.33
N VAL A 518 -3.21 -5.45 26.14
CA VAL A 518 -2.65 -4.09 26.14
C VAL A 518 -1.29 -4.06 26.86
N THR A 519 -0.39 -3.19 26.43
CA THR A 519 0.82 -2.85 27.20
C THR A 519 0.64 -1.51 27.90
N PRO A 520 0.39 -1.48 29.22
CA PRO A 520 0.31 -0.23 29.97
C PRO A 520 1.70 0.36 30.26
N GLY A 521 1.83 1.68 30.23
CA GLY A 521 3.05 2.35 30.70
C GLY A 521 3.03 3.85 30.53
N LEU A 522 3.97 4.56 31.17
CA LEU A 522 4.12 6.00 30.98
C LEU A 522 4.79 6.31 29.63
N GLN A 523 4.36 7.41 29.00
CA GLN A 523 4.93 7.88 27.75
C GLN A 523 6.37 8.34 27.98
N HIS A 524 7.32 7.73 27.30
CA HIS A 524 8.72 8.12 27.40
C HIS A 524 8.93 9.62 27.06
N GLY A 525 9.76 10.29 27.85
CA GLY A 525 10.17 11.68 27.68
C GLY A 525 9.16 12.73 28.15
N THR A 526 7.85 12.44 28.10
CA THR A 526 6.81 13.39 28.58
C THR A 526 6.04 12.89 29.79
N GLY A 527 6.18 11.60 30.11
CA GLY A 527 5.56 10.94 31.24
C GLY A 527 6.54 10.39 32.27
N ASP A 528 7.85 10.60 32.11
CA ASP A 528 8.88 9.93 32.93
C ASP A 528 8.80 10.30 34.42
N SER A 529 8.25 11.47 34.76
CA SER A 529 8.02 11.92 36.13
C SER A 529 6.62 11.59 36.66
N GLY A 530 5.76 10.95 35.87
CA GLY A 530 4.38 10.70 36.23
C GLY A 530 4.22 9.67 37.34
N ASN A 531 3.11 9.79 38.07
CA ASN A 531 2.66 8.82 39.06
C ASN A 531 1.14 8.71 38.96
N VAL A 532 0.65 7.61 38.39
CA VAL A 532 -0.77 7.43 38.10
C VAL A 532 -1.32 6.18 38.76
N ALA A 533 -2.58 6.24 39.18
CA ALA A 533 -3.34 5.06 39.55
C ALA A 533 -4.03 4.50 38.31
N VAL A 534 -3.76 3.25 37.96
CA VAL A 534 -4.21 2.61 36.72
C VAL A 534 -5.16 1.49 37.06
N THR A 535 -6.34 1.48 36.46
CA THR A 535 -7.32 0.41 36.62
C THR A 535 -7.88 0.01 35.26
N VAL A 536 -7.98 -1.31 35.04
CA VAL A 536 -8.76 -1.89 33.96
C VAL A 536 -9.87 -2.71 34.59
N SER A 537 -11.12 -2.44 34.25
CA SER A 537 -12.28 -3.18 34.75
C SER A 537 -13.24 -3.57 33.63
N ALA A 538 -14.00 -4.64 33.82
CA ALA A 538 -15.08 -5.03 32.93
C ALA A 538 -16.37 -5.26 33.74
N ASP A 539 -17.47 -4.64 33.33
CA ASP A 539 -18.74 -4.62 34.08
C ASP A 539 -18.58 -4.30 35.58
N GLY A 540 -17.68 -3.36 35.90
CA GLY A 540 -17.36 -2.96 37.27
C GLY A 540 -16.40 -3.88 38.03
N LYS A 541 -16.08 -5.07 37.50
CA LYS A 541 -15.07 -5.98 38.09
C LYS A 541 -13.67 -5.55 37.68
N THR A 542 -12.81 -5.25 38.66
CA THR A 542 -11.39 -4.97 38.43
C THR A 542 -10.67 -6.20 37.88
N LEU A 543 -9.99 -6.04 36.74
CA LEU A 543 -9.18 -7.06 36.07
C LEU A 543 -7.68 -6.80 36.22
N PHE A 544 -7.29 -5.53 36.33
CA PHE A 544 -5.93 -5.10 36.62
C PHE A 544 -5.97 -3.78 37.41
N GLU A 545 -5.06 -3.62 38.36
CA GLU A 545 -4.95 -2.42 39.17
C GLU A 545 -3.49 -2.19 39.59
N ASN A 546 -3.06 -0.93 39.52
CA ASN A 546 -1.82 -0.46 40.13
C ASN A 546 -2.02 0.98 40.61
N GLN A 547 -1.98 1.19 41.93
CA GLN A 547 -2.28 2.48 42.55
C GLN A 547 -1.14 3.51 42.49
N ALA A 548 0.07 3.11 42.08
CA ALA A 548 1.24 3.99 42.01
C ALA A 548 2.16 3.59 40.83
N PHE A 549 1.64 3.70 39.62
CA PHE A 549 2.38 3.40 38.39
C PHE A 549 3.36 4.54 38.08
N THR A 550 4.65 4.23 38.02
CA THR A 550 5.74 5.18 37.75
C THR A 550 6.61 4.71 36.59
N SER A 551 7.60 5.50 36.18
CA SER A 551 8.57 5.12 35.14
C SER A 551 9.46 3.94 35.54
N GLN A 552 9.51 3.62 36.83
CA GLN A 552 10.22 2.44 37.36
C GLN A 552 9.34 1.19 37.42
N THR A 553 8.04 1.31 37.20
CA THR A 553 7.12 0.16 37.21
C THR A 553 7.42 -0.75 36.03
N GLN A 554 7.88 -1.97 36.33
CA GLN A 554 8.11 -3.02 35.34
C GLN A 554 6.83 -3.80 35.08
N GLN A 555 5.92 -3.23 34.28
CA GLN A 555 4.69 -3.91 33.87
C GLN A 555 4.82 -4.44 32.44
N GLY A 556 4.68 -5.75 32.28
CA GLY A 556 4.61 -6.40 30.97
C GLY A 556 3.22 -6.29 30.32
N PRO A 557 3.06 -6.81 29.09
CA PRO A 557 1.77 -6.87 28.41
C PRO A 557 0.71 -7.61 29.26
N LEU A 558 -0.50 -7.07 29.28
CA LEU A 558 -1.67 -7.67 29.92
C LEU A 558 -2.48 -8.48 28.92
N ASN A 559 -3.08 -9.57 29.38
CA ASN A 559 -4.02 -10.39 28.63
C ASN A 559 -5.18 -10.79 29.55
N LEU A 560 -6.23 -9.98 29.52
CA LEU A 560 -7.34 -9.97 30.47
C LEU A 560 -8.57 -10.66 29.88
N ASP A 561 -9.31 -11.40 30.71
CA ASP A 561 -10.57 -12.04 30.33
C ASP A 561 -11.71 -11.03 30.39
N VAL A 562 -12.44 -10.88 29.29
CA VAL A 562 -13.63 -10.02 29.18
C VAL A 562 -14.83 -10.79 28.63
N SER A 563 -14.77 -12.12 28.70
CA SER A 563 -15.80 -13.02 28.16
C SER A 563 -17.17 -12.72 28.77
N GLY A 564 -18.15 -12.50 27.92
CA GLY A 564 -19.53 -12.23 28.33
C GLY A 564 -19.76 -10.84 28.94
N CYS A 565 -18.74 -9.99 29.02
CA CYS A 565 -18.86 -8.64 29.57
C CYS A 565 -19.56 -7.68 28.59
N GLN A 566 -20.32 -6.74 29.13
CA GLN A 566 -21.04 -5.72 28.38
C GLN A 566 -20.17 -4.47 28.13
N GLN A 567 -19.25 -4.16 29.03
CA GLN A 567 -18.45 -2.94 29.04
C GLN A 567 -17.01 -3.21 29.52
N LEU A 568 -16.04 -2.53 28.89
CA LEU A 568 -14.65 -2.40 29.34
C LEU A 568 -14.40 -0.94 29.75
N THR A 569 -13.78 -0.72 30.90
CA THR A 569 -13.40 0.60 31.39
C THR A 569 -11.89 0.67 31.60
N LEU A 570 -11.26 1.66 30.96
CA LEU A 570 -9.85 2.00 31.14
C LEU A 570 -9.77 3.29 31.95
N THR A 571 -9.19 3.22 33.15
CA THR A 571 -9.05 4.37 34.04
C THR A 571 -7.58 4.64 34.29
N VAL A 572 -7.19 5.89 34.09
CA VAL A 572 -5.93 6.46 34.57
C VAL A 572 -6.30 7.63 35.46
N ASP A 573 -6.14 7.45 36.76
CA ASP A 573 -6.43 8.43 37.81
C ASP A 573 -5.13 9.03 38.35
N PHE A 574 -5.26 10.11 39.11
CA PHE A 574 -4.11 10.74 39.78
C PHE A 574 -3.50 9.78 40.80
N GLY A 575 -2.19 9.68 40.80
CA GLY A 575 -1.44 8.98 41.83
C GLY A 575 -1.00 9.94 42.95
N GLN A 576 0.09 9.59 43.63
CA GLN A 576 0.56 10.35 44.80
C GLN A 576 1.14 11.74 44.47
N GLN A 577 1.59 11.96 43.23
CA GLN A 577 2.22 13.22 42.78
C GLN A 577 1.25 14.12 42.01
N GLN A 578 -0.05 13.95 42.24
CA GLN A 578 -1.12 14.66 41.56
C GLN A 578 -1.04 14.42 40.05
N ASN A 579 -0.75 15.42 39.20
CA ASN A 579 -0.93 15.32 37.76
C ASN A 579 0.35 15.55 36.90
N VAL A 580 1.48 15.83 37.54
CA VAL A 580 2.69 16.31 36.88
C VAL A 580 3.35 15.17 36.10
N GLY A 581 3.34 15.29 34.77
CA GLY A 581 3.91 14.25 33.92
C GLY A 581 3.04 12.99 33.83
N ASP A 582 1.75 13.05 34.17
CA ASP A 582 0.85 11.89 34.12
C ASP A 582 0.40 11.52 32.70
N ARG A 583 1.36 11.39 31.79
CA ARG A 583 1.15 11.00 30.40
C ARG A 583 1.26 9.49 30.30
N PHE A 584 0.13 8.82 30.15
CA PHE A 584 0.05 7.37 30.14
C PHE A 584 -0.29 6.84 28.75
N VAL A 585 0.22 5.66 28.43
CA VAL A 585 0.05 4.98 27.15
C VAL A 585 -0.60 3.63 27.36
N TRP A 586 -1.71 3.42 26.69
CA TRP A 586 -2.25 2.10 26.40
C TRP A 586 -1.63 1.66 25.06
N GLY A 587 -0.55 0.89 25.11
CA GLY A 587 0.21 0.44 23.94
C GLY A 587 -0.45 -0.78 23.28
N SER A 588 -0.67 -0.73 21.97
CA SER A 588 -1.34 -1.78 21.19
C SER A 588 -2.61 -2.38 21.83
N PRO A 589 -3.59 -1.58 22.29
CA PRO A 589 -4.78 -2.09 22.95
C PRO A 589 -5.68 -2.80 21.93
N GLN A 590 -5.99 -4.08 22.19
CA GLN A 590 -6.78 -4.94 21.30
C GLN A 590 -7.82 -5.74 22.08
N LEU A 591 -9.02 -5.83 21.52
CA LEU A 591 -10.06 -6.75 21.92
C LEU A 591 -10.06 -7.96 20.97
N ILE A 592 -10.10 -9.16 21.53
CA ILE A 592 -10.21 -10.41 20.77
C ILE A 592 -11.65 -10.88 20.87
N ARG A 593 -12.29 -11.02 19.72
CA ARG A 593 -13.67 -11.50 19.58
C ARG A 593 -13.74 -12.99 19.85
N ALA A 594 -14.84 -13.42 20.48
CA ALA A 594 -15.15 -14.84 20.58
C ALA A 594 -15.26 -15.45 19.17
N SER A 595 -14.74 -16.68 18.99
CA SER A 595 -14.95 -17.41 17.74
C SER A 595 -16.46 -17.49 17.42
N PRO A 596 -16.90 -17.19 16.19
CA PRO A 596 -18.29 -17.43 15.80
C PRO A 596 -18.64 -18.90 16.06
N GLN A 597 -19.79 -19.16 16.70
CA GLN A 597 -20.20 -20.50 17.16
C GLN A 597 -20.37 -21.56 16.05
N GLY A 598 -20.13 -21.21 14.77
CA GLY A 598 -20.12 -22.15 13.63
C GLY A 598 -18.73 -22.50 13.07
N LEU A 599 -17.63 -22.02 13.66
CA LEU A 599 -16.28 -22.10 13.07
C LEU A 599 -15.22 -22.74 13.98
N ALA A 600 -15.64 -23.55 14.95
CA ALA A 600 -14.76 -24.50 15.62
C ALA A 600 -14.35 -25.64 14.66
N VAL A 601 -13.68 -25.31 13.56
CA VAL A 601 -13.15 -26.29 12.60
C VAL A 601 -11.66 -26.01 12.39
N SER A 602 -10.86 -26.47 13.34
CA SER A 602 -9.65 -27.26 13.09
C SER A 602 -8.96 -27.57 14.42
N LYS A 603 -9.54 -28.47 15.21
CA LYS A 603 -8.73 -29.36 16.04
C LYS A 603 -8.51 -30.63 15.21
N LYS A 604 -7.34 -30.74 14.60
CA LYS A 604 -6.66 -32.01 14.38
C LYS A 604 -5.19 -31.80 14.69
#